data_AF-A0A0N1F610-F1
#
_entry.id   AF-A0A0N1F610-F1
#
_cell.length_a   1.000
_cell.length_b   1.000
_cell.length_c   1.000
_cell.angle_alpha   90.00
_cell.angle_beta   90.00
_cell.angle_gamma   90.00
#
_symmetry.space_group_name_H-M   'P 1'
#
loop_
_entity.id
_entity.type
_entity.pdbx_description
1 polymer ?
#
loop_
_entity_poly.entity_id
_entity_poly.type
_entity_poly.pdbx_seq_one_letter_code
_entity_poly.pdbx_strand_id
1 'polypeptide(L)'
;MLAAFALRNWRVIAGVVAVLVLLALAGLGFWQGMAAIDAMELRAAATARAERDALWRAEIATSNALVEKARADQALAAMAADAKLRDAAADFETKLKDLEGRNAELPHGDRVGIGRDRVRLLNGAR
;
A
#
# COMPACT_ATOMS: atom_id res chain seq x y z
N MET A 1 17.15 57.06 -56.21
CA MET A 1 15.78 56.98 -56.78
C MET A 1 14.72 56.61 -55.72
N LEU A 2 14.96 55.64 -54.84
CA LEU A 2 14.03 55.28 -53.74
C LEU A 2 13.68 56.44 -52.79
N ALA A 3 14.66 57.27 -52.42
CA ALA A 3 14.45 58.40 -51.51
C ALA A 3 13.49 59.47 -52.08
N ALA A 4 13.55 59.76 -53.39
CA ALA A 4 12.69 60.74 -54.04
C ALA A 4 11.22 60.26 -54.16
N PHE A 5 11.02 58.96 -54.34
CA PHE A 5 9.69 58.33 -54.29
C PHE A 5 9.11 58.31 -52.88
N ALA A 6 9.96 58.01 -51.88
CA ALA A 6 9.58 58.01 -50.47
C ALA A 6 9.15 59.39 -49.97
N LEU A 7 9.85 60.46 -50.37
CA LEU A 7 9.48 61.85 -50.04
C LEU A 7 8.13 62.26 -50.65
N ARG A 8 7.81 61.79 -51.86
CA ARG A 8 6.53 62.10 -52.55
C ARG A 8 5.33 61.33 -51.98
N ASN A 9 5.55 60.11 -51.49
CA ASN A 9 4.51 59.21 -51.00
C ASN A 9 4.57 58.93 -49.48
N TRP A 10 5.25 59.78 -48.72
CA TRP A 10 5.62 59.53 -47.32
C TRP A 10 4.40 59.25 -46.41
N ARG A 11 3.25 59.87 -46.67
CA ARG A 11 2.00 59.64 -45.94
C ARG A 11 1.48 58.22 -46.08
N VAL A 12 1.57 57.66 -47.28
CA VAL A 12 1.14 56.28 -47.56
C VAL A 12 2.10 55.30 -46.88
N ILE A 13 3.40 55.56 -46.96
CA ILE A 13 4.42 54.75 -46.29
C ILE A 13 4.22 54.78 -44.76
N ALA A 14 4.00 55.96 -44.19
CA ALA A 14 3.73 56.10 -42.76
C ALA A 14 2.46 55.35 -42.33
N GLY A 15 1.39 55.41 -43.14
CA GLY A 15 0.16 54.65 -42.90
C GLY A 15 0.38 53.14 -42.91
N VAL A 16 1.13 52.63 -43.90
CA VAL A 16 1.47 51.20 -43.99
C VAL A 16 2.31 50.76 -42.79
N VAL A 17 3.32 51.54 -42.42
CA VAL A 17 4.16 51.25 -41.24
C VAL A 17 3.32 51.23 -39.96
N ALA A 18 2.43 52.20 -39.77
CA ALA A 18 1.55 52.24 -38.61
C ALA A 18 0.65 50.99 -38.51
N VAL A 19 0.08 50.55 -39.63
CA VAL A 19 -0.72 49.32 -39.68
C VAL A 19 0.11 48.09 -39.35
N LEU A 20 1.33 47.98 -39.90
CA LEU A 20 2.23 46.86 -39.61
C LEU A 20 2.64 46.81 -38.13
N VAL A 21 2.91 47.96 -37.52
CA VAL A 21 3.22 48.04 -36.09
C VAL A 21 2.02 47.60 -35.25
N LEU A 22 0.81 48.05 -35.59
CA LEU A 22 -0.40 47.63 -34.88
C LEU A 22 -0.65 46.12 -35.00
N LEU A 23 -0.44 45.54 -36.19
CA LEU A 23 -0.55 44.09 -36.40
C LEU A 23 0.51 43.32 -35.60
N ALA A 24 1.75 43.82 -35.56
CA ALA A 24 2.81 43.20 -34.77
C ALA A 24 2.49 43.22 -33.27
N LEU A 25 1.99 44.34 -32.74
CA LEU A 25 1.58 44.46 -31.34
C LEU A 25 0.38 43.56 -31.03
N ALA A 26 -0.60 43.49 -31.93
CA ALA A 26 -1.76 42.60 -31.79
C ALA A 26 -1.33 41.12 -31.79
N GLY A 27 -0.41 40.74 -32.69
CA GLY A 27 0.14 39.38 -32.74
C GLY A 27 0.93 39.01 -31.48
N LEU A 28 1.74 39.92 -30.95
CA LEU A 28 2.46 39.73 -29.69
C LEU A 28 1.50 39.59 -28.50
N GLY A 29 0.48 40.46 -28.42
CA GLY A 29 -0.54 40.39 -27.38
C GLY A 29 -1.33 39.09 -27.41
N PHE A 30 -1.71 38.64 -28.61
CA PHE A 30 -2.38 37.35 -28.81
C PHE A 30 -1.49 36.19 -28.37
N TRP A 31 -0.22 36.18 -28.79
CA TRP A 31 0.72 35.11 -28.42
C TRP A 31 0.96 35.06 -26.91
N GLN A 32 1.15 36.21 -26.25
CA GLN A 32 1.27 36.24 -24.79
C GLN A 32 0.00 35.78 -24.08
N GLY A 33 -1.18 36.14 -24.60
CA GLY A 33 -2.45 35.64 -24.09
C GLY A 33 -2.56 34.12 -24.17
N MET A 34 -2.23 33.54 -25.32
CA MET A 34 -2.21 32.08 -25.51
C MET A 34 -1.21 31.39 -24.58
N ALA A 35 0.01 31.92 -24.46
CA ALA A 35 1.02 31.37 -23.55
C ALA A 35 0.59 31.41 -22.07
N ALA A 36 -0.15 32.45 -21.67
CA ALA A 36 -0.70 32.56 -20.32
C ALA A 36 -1.79 31.51 -20.07
N ILE A 37 -2.66 31.26 -21.05
CA ILE A 37 -3.70 30.22 -20.98
C ILE A 37 -3.06 28.83 -20.84
N ASP A 38 -2.08 28.50 -21.69
CA ASP A 38 -1.36 27.22 -21.62
C ASP A 38 -0.69 27.04 -20.25
N ALA A 39 -0.07 28.10 -19.73
CA ALA A 39 0.54 28.06 -18.40
C ALA A 39 -0.48 27.86 -17.28
N MET A 40 -1.68 28.43 -17.39
CA MET A 40 -2.77 28.22 -16.43
C MET A 40 -3.28 26.78 -16.48
N GLU A 41 -3.45 26.22 -17.67
CA GLU A 41 -3.89 24.84 -17.85
C GLU A 41 -2.88 23.84 -17.28
N LEU A 42 -1.59 24.03 -17.58
CA LEU A 42 -0.51 23.19 -17.03
C LEU A 42 -0.47 23.25 -15.50
N ARG A 43 -0.63 24.45 -14.92
CA ARG A 43 -0.69 24.61 -13.46
C ARG A 43 -1.91 23.90 -12.87
N ALA A 44 -3.10 24.10 -13.44
CA ALA A 44 -4.31 23.44 -12.98
C ALA A 44 -4.22 21.91 -13.06
N ALA A 45 -3.65 21.39 -14.14
CA ALA A 45 -3.42 19.97 -14.31
C ALA A 45 -2.37 19.43 -13.31
N ALA A 46 -1.34 20.21 -12.99
CA ALA A 46 -0.33 19.85 -12.00
C ALA A 46 -0.91 19.84 -10.58
N THR A 47 -1.68 20.86 -10.18
CA THR A 47 -2.32 20.92 -8.86
C THR A 47 -3.33 19.78 -8.68
N ALA A 48 -4.17 19.52 -9.68
CA ALA A 48 -5.14 18.42 -9.63
C ALA A 48 -4.48 17.02 -9.57
N ARG A 49 -3.28 16.85 -10.12
CA ARG A 49 -2.50 15.62 -9.93
C ARG A 49 -1.92 15.55 -8.52
N ALA A 50 -1.31 16.64 -8.04
CA ALA A 50 -0.72 16.70 -6.71
C ALA A 50 -1.74 16.44 -5.58
N GLU A 51 -2.95 17.00 -5.69
CA GLU A 51 -4.04 16.77 -4.73
C GLU A 51 -4.48 15.31 -4.72
N ARG A 52 -4.66 14.69 -5.89
CA ARG A 52 -5.00 13.28 -6.00
C ARG A 52 -3.90 12.37 -5.46
N ASP A 53 -2.66 12.66 -5.79
CA ASP A 53 -1.51 11.89 -5.31
C ASP A 53 -1.39 11.99 -3.78
N ALA A 54 -1.63 13.17 -3.21
CA ALA A 54 -1.65 13.35 -1.76
C ALA A 54 -2.78 12.55 -1.10
N LEU A 55 -3.98 12.60 -1.66
CA LEU A 55 -5.13 11.84 -1.16
C LEU A 55 -4.87 10.33 -1.21
N TRP A 56 -4.39 9.82 -2.35
CA TRP A 56 -4.10 8.38 -2.49
C TRP A 56 -2.94 7.93 -1.61
N ARG A 57 -1.90 8.75 -1.44
CA ARG A 57 -0.82 8.45 -0.48
C ARG A 57 -1.33 8.35 0.95
N ALA A 58 -2.24 9.24 1.35
CA ALA A 58 -2.85 9.19 2.68
C ALA A 58 -3.73 7.94 2.87
N GLU A 59 -4.53 7.58 1.86
CA GLU A 59 -5.37 6.39 1.88
C GLU A 59 -4.53 5.11 1.94
N ILE A 60 -3.48 5.02 1.12
CA ILE A 60 -2.54 3.88 1.12
C ILE A 60 -1.83 3.78 2.47
N ALA A 61 -1.37 4.89 3.05
CA ALA A 61 -0.74 4.89 4.37
C ALA A 61 -1.71 4.38 5.46
N THR A 62 -2.97 4.80 5.41
CA THR A 62 -4.01 4.36 6.33
C THR A 62 -4.30 2.87 6.16
N SER A 63 -4.47 2.41 4.92
CA SER A 63 -4.69 1.00 4.59
C SER A 63 -3.53 0.13 5.07
N ASN A 64 -2.29 0.54 4.81
CA ASN A 64 -1.10 -0.18 5.27
C ASN A 64 -1.03 -0.26 6.79
N ALA A 65 -1.34 0.82 7.51
CA ALA A 65 -1.38 0.81 8.97
C ALA A 65 -2.41 -0.19 9.53
N LEU A 66 -3.57 -0.30 8.89
CA LEU A 66 -4.59 -1.30 9.25
C LEU A 66 -4.12 -2.73 9.00
N VAL A 67 -3.46 -2.97 7.86
CA VAL A 67 -2.91 -4.29 7.53
C VAL A 67 -1.81 -4.69 8.51
N GLU A 68 -0.89 -3.79 8.84
CA GLU A 68 0.18 -4.07 9.81
C GLU A 68 -0.39 -4.35 11.20
N LYS A 69 -1.42 -3.60 11.63
CA LYS A 69 -2.12 -3.89 12.88
C LYS A 69 -2.75 -5.28 12.85
N ALA A 70 -3.46 -5.64 11.78
CA ALA A 70 -4.08 -6.95 11.64
C ALA A 70 -3.04 -8.08 11.64
N ARG A 71 -1.87 -7.88 11.01
CA ARG A 71 -0.75 -8.84 11.04
C ARG A 71 -0.20 -9.01 12.46
N ALA A 72 -0.02 -7.91 13.20
CA ALA A 72 0.42 -7.97 14.58
C ALA A 72 -0.57 -8.74 15.46
N ASP A 73 -1.87 -8.44 15.34
CA ASP A 73 -2.93 -9.13 16.07
C ASP A 73 -2.97 -10.63 15.73
N GLN A 74 -2.81 -10.99 14.45
CA GLN A 74 -2.72 -12.39 14.01
C GLN A 74 -1.48 -13.09 14.56
N ALA A 75 -0.32 -12.42 14.56
CA ALA A 75 0.90 -12.98 15.12
C ALA A 75 0.76 -13.25 16.62
N LEU A 76 0.17 -12.32 17.37
CA LEU A 76 -0.11 -12.51 18.80
C LEU A 76 -1.09 -13.67 19.04
N ALA A 77 -2.16 -13.77 18.24
CA ALA A 77 -3.11 -14.87 18.33
C ALA A 77 -2.46 -16.23 18.02
N ALA A 78 -1.58 -16.28 17.01
CA ALA A 78 -0.82 -17.48 16.67
C ALA A 78 0.15 -17.88 17.78
N MET A 79 0.86 -16.93 18.38
CA MET A 79 1.74 -17.19 19.53
C MET A 79 0.96 -17.74 20.73
N ALA A 80 -0.22 -17.18 21.02
CA ALA A 80 -1.07 -17.66 22.11
C ALA A 80 -1.62 -19.08 21.83
N ALA A 81 -1.96 -19.38 20.58
CA ALA A 81 -2.36 -20.72 20.18
C ALA A 81 -1.22 -21.73 20.30
N ASP A 82 -0.01 -21.37 19.85
CA ASP A 82 1.18 -22.21 19.94
C ASP A 82 1.55 -22.50 21.41
N ALA A 83 1.48 -21.50 22.28
CA ALA A 83 1.69 -21.69 23.73
C ALA A 83 0.71 -22.73 24.31
N LYS A 84 -0.59 -22.61 24.00
CA LYS A 84 -1.60 -23.60 24.44
C LYS A 84 -1.34 -25.00 23.91
N LEU A 85 -0.87 -25.13 22.67
CA LEU A 85 -0.53 -26.43 22.09
C LEU A 85 0.68 -27.05 22.78
N ARG A 86 1.70 -26.25 23.12
CA ARG A 86 2.88 -26.71 23.86
C ARG A 86 2.50 -27.16 25.27
N ASP A 87 1.65 -26.40 25.97
CA ASP A 87 1.16 -26.77 27.30
C ASP A 87 0.37 -28.09 27.23
N ALA A 88 -0.54 -28.23 26.27
CA ALA A 88 -1.27 -29.46 26.06
C ALA A 88 -0.36 -30.66 25.72
N ALA A 89 0.66 -30.45 24.88
CA ALA A 89 1.64 -31.48 24.53
C ALA A 89 2.45 -31.92 25.77
N ALA A 90 2.90 -30.98 26.60
CA ALA A 90 3.60 -31.27 27.85
C ALA A 90 2.71 -32.06 28.83
N ASP A 91 1.43 -31.68 28.94
CA ASP A 91 0.44 -32.41 29.74
C ASP A 91 0.23 -33.84 29.23
N PHE A 92 0.14 -34.03 27.91
CA PHE A 92 0.00 -35.36 27.31
C PHE A 92 1.26 -36.20 27.51
N GLU A 93 2.46 -35.63 27.35
CA GLU A 93 3.71 -36.33 27.60
C GLU A 93 3.83 -36.76 29.07
N THR A 94 3.43 -35.89 30.00
CA THR A 94 3.40 -36.21 31.44
C THR A 94 2.45 -37.37 31.72
N LYS A 95 1.22 -37.33 31.17
CA LYS A 95 0.24 -38.41 31.32
C LYS A 95 0.72 -39.72 30.70
N LEU A 96 1.40 -39.66 29.55
CA LEU A 96 1.96 -40.83 28.90
C LEU A 96 3.05 -41.47 29.77
N LYS A 97 3.99 -40.69 30.30
CA LYS A 97 5.03 -41.19 31.21
C LYS A 97 4.44 -41.79 32.49
N ASP A 98 3.40 -41.18 33.06
CA ASP A 98 2.67 -41.76 34.21
C ASP A 98 2.05 -43.11 33.85
N LEU A 99 1.35 -43.21 32.71
CA LEU A 99 0.75 -44.46 32.25
C LEU A 99 1.79 -45.54 31.96
N GLU A 100 2.92 -45.18 31.34
CA GLU A 100 4.03 -46.09 31.07
C GLU A 100 4.64 -46.62 32.38
N GLY A 101 4.87 -45.74 33.36
CA GLY A 101 5.35 -46.11 34.70
C GLY A 101 4.38 -47.08 35.40
N ARG A 102 3.10 -46.74 35.46
CA ARG A 102 2.06 -47.59 36.08
C ARG A 102 1.88 -48.90 35.34
N ASN A 103 2.05 -48.93 34.02
CA ASN A 103 2.01 -50.15 33.23
C ASN A 103 3.22 -51.06 33.50
N ALA A 104 4.41 -50.50 33.77
CA ALA A 104 5.60 -51.26 34.13
C ALA A 104 5.49 -51.91 35.52
N GLU A 105 4.71 -51.31 36.42
CA GLU A 105 4.42 -51.86 37.76
C GLU A 105 3.39 -53.00 37.74
N LEU A 106 2.66 -53.20 36.63
CA LEU A 106 1.63 -54.24 36.55
C LEU A 106 2.23 -55.66 36.54
N PRO A 107 1.60 -56.62 37.25
CA PRO A 107 2.01 -58.03 37.20
C PRO A 107 1.86 -58.61 35.79
N HIS A 108 2.77 -59.51 35.41
CA HIS A 108 2.75 -60.24 34.13
C HIS A 108 2.94 -59.38 32.86
N GLY A 109 3.79 -58.35 32.92
CA GLY A 109 4.04 -57.42 31.81
C GLY A 109 4.57 -58.04 30.51
N ASP A 110 5.12 -59.24 30.61
CA ASP A 110 5.72 -60.11 29.59
C ASP A 110 4.73 -61.08 28.92
N ARG A 111 3.45 -61.08 29.33
CA ARG A 111 2.40 -61.86 28.64
C ARG A 111 2.01 -61.24 27.29
N VAL A 112 1.73 -62.11 26.31
CA VAL A 112 1.21 -61.71 25.00
C VAL A 112 -0.26 -61.30 25.13
N GLY A 113 -0.57 -60.02 24.84
CA GLY A 113 -1.94 -59.46 24.84
C GLY A 113 -2.17 -58.36 25.88
N ILE A 114 -3.39 -57.79 25.88
CA ILE A 114 -3.80 -56.74 26.84
C ILE A 114 -4.61 -57.41 27.97
N GLY A 115 -4.02 -57.50 29.17
CA GLY A 115 -4.67 -58.06 30.36
C GLY A 115 -5.71 -57.11 30.99
N ARG A 116 -6.57 -57.65 31.88
CA ARG A 116 -7.66 -56.91 32.54
C ARG A 116 -7.19 -55.64 33.24
N ASP A 117 -6.05 -55.70 33.92
CA ASP A 117 -5.51 -54.56 34.69
C ASP A 117 -4.99 -53.46 33.75
N ARG A 118 -4.38 -53.83 32.62
CA ARG A 118 -3.97 -52.89 31.57
C ARG A 118 -5.16 -52.22 30.88
N VAL A 119 -6.26 -52.95 30.66
CA VAL A 119 -7.53 -52.36 30.14
C VAL A 119 -8.09 -51.34 31.14
N ARG A 120 -8.08 -51.64 32.44
CA ARG A 120 -8.54 -50.70 33.48
C ARG A 120 -7.69 -49.44 33.52
N LEU A 121 -6.37 -49.58 33.47
CA LEU A 121 -5.41 -48.47 33.43
C LEU A 121 -5.66 -47.54 32.23
N LEU A 122 -5.82 -48.09 31.03
CA LEU A 122 -6.07 -47.32 29.81
C LEU A 122 -7.45 -46.63 29.79
N ASN A 123 -8.46 -47.25 30.39
CA ASN A 123 -9.82 -46.69 30.47
C ASN A 123 -10.01 -45.69 31.62
N GLY A 124 -8.96 -45.38 32.38
CA GLY A 124 -9.04 -44.49 33.55
C GLY A 124 -9.90 -45.03 34.69
N ALA A 125 -10.30 -46.30 34.64
CA ALA A 125 -11.07 -46.96 35.68
C ALA A 125 -10.11 -47.37 36.79
N ARG A 126 -10.18 -46.68 37.94
CA ARG A 126 -9.48 -47.07 39.17
C ARG A 126 -9.93 -48.45 39.65
#